data_AF-A0A816A1D2-F1
#
_entry.id   AF-A0A816A1D2-F1
#
_cell.length_a   1.000
_cell.length_b   1.000
_cell.length_c   1.000
_cell.angle_alpha   90.00
_cell.angle_beta   90.00
_cell.angle_gamma   90.00
#
_symmetry.space_group_name_H-M   'P 1'
#
loop_
_entity.id
_entity.type
_entity.pdbx_description
1 polymer ?
#
loop_
_entity_poly.entity_id
_entity_poly.type
_entity_poly.pdbx_seq_one_letter_code
_entity_poly.pdbx_strand_id
1 'polypeptide(L)'
;ALKRLIGYVSSAKAGCQYCRAHTILAAERYGAEEEKLANICHYTTHAAFTDAERAALDFAVAASSVPNAVNSSIMENLRRYWNDGEIVEILGVISLFGYLNRWNDSMGTTMEQGAIQAGEKHLKNYDWSPGKHSS
;
A
#
# COMPACT_ATOMS: atom_id res chain seq x y z
N ALA A 1 -9.70 5.52 -5.43
CA ALA A 1 -8.45 4.76 -5.68
C ALA A 1 -7.33 4.98 -4.66
N LEU A 2 -6.77 6.19 -4.50
CA LEU A 2 -5.50 6.43 -3.75
C LEU A 2 -5.43 5.83 -2.33
N LYS A 3 -6.48 5.93 -1.51
CA LYS A 3 -6.51 5.30 -0.17
C LYS A 3 -6.19 3.80 -0.20
N ARG A 4 -6.58 3.06 -1.25
CA ARG A 4 -6.26 1.62 -1.39
C ARG A 4 -4.81 1.40 -1.82
N LEU A 5 -4.26 2.27 -2.67
CA LEU A 5 -2.84 2.26 -3.03
C LEU A 5 -1.94 2.56 -1.82
N ILE A 6 -2.37 3.47 -0.93
CA ILE A 6 -1.70 3.73 0.36
C ILE A 6 -1.70 2.47 1.23
N GLY A 7 -2.85 1.79 1.33
CA GLY A 7 -2.94 0.49 2.02
C GLY A 7 -1.97 -0.53 1.43
N TYR A 8 -1.92 -0.64 0.10
CA TYR A 8 -0.98 -1.52 -0.59
C TYR A 8 0.47 -1.21 -0.27
N VAL A 9 0.89 0.05 -0.39
CA VAL A 9 2.27 0.47 -0.11
C VAL A 9 2.64 0.24 1.36
N SER A 10 1.71 0.49 2.29
CA SER A 10 1.90 0.20 3.71
C SER A 10 2.10 -1.29 3.97
N SER A 11 1.26 -2.15 3.38
CA SER A 11 1.37 -3.61 3.48
C SER A 11 2.61 -4.17 2.79
N ALA A 12 2.99 -3.60 1.65
CA ALA A 12 4.23 -3.94 0.95
C ALA A 12 5.46 -3.60 1.81
N LYS A 13 5.47 -2.42 2.44
CA LYS A 13 6.55 -2.03 3.35
C LYS A 13 6.65 -2.92 4.58
N ALA A 14 5.51 -3.41 5.09
CA ALA A 14 5.46 -4.35 6.21
C ALA A 14 5.77 -5.81 5.82
N GLY A 15 5.83 -6.14 4.53
CA GLY A 15 6.05 -7.51 4.04
C GLY A 15 4.85 -8.45 4.17
N CYS A 16 3.65 -7.94 4.44
CA CYS A 16 2.46 -8.80 4.63
C CYS A 16 1.81 -9.17 3.30
N GLN A 17 2.04 -10.40 2.82
CA GLN A 17 1.53 -10.86 1.52
C GLN A 17 -0.01 -10.88 1.46
N TYR A 18 -0.67 -11.33 2.54
CA TYR A 18 -2.13 -11.30 2.63
C TYR A 18 -2.71 -9.90 2.41
N CYS A 19 -2.18 -8.91 3.12
CA CYS A 19 -2.70 -7.55 3.02
C CYS A 19 -2.32 -6.89 1.68
N ARG A 20 -1.15 -7.20 1.09
CA ARG A 20 -0.78 -6.75 -0.27
C ARG A 20 -1.80 -7.21 -1.31
N ALA A 21 -2.19 -8.48 -1.29
CA ALA A 21 -3.16 -9.05 -2.22
C ALA A 21 -4.55 -8.41 -2.09
N HIS A 22 -5.02 -8.25 -0.85
CA HIS A 22 -6.32 -7.66 -0.57
C HIS A 22 -6.38 -6.18 -0.93
N THR A 23 -5.30 -5.43 -0.70
CA THR A 23 -5.24 -4.01 -1.02
C THR A 23 -5.13 -3.75 -2.51
N ILE A 24 -4.37 -4.56 -3.26
CA ILE A 24 -4.30 -4.42 -4.72
C ILE A 24 -5.64 -4.81 -5.39
N LEU A 25 -6.28 -5.88 -4.92
CA LEU A 25 -7.64 -6.25 -5.34
C LEU A 25 -8.66 -5.15 -5.02
N ALA A 26 -8.56 -4.55 -3.83
CA ALA A 26 -9.42 -3.44 -3.46
C ALA A 26 -9.14 -2.19 -4.30
N ALA A 27 -7.88 -1.92 -4.65
CA ALA A 27 -7.54 -0.79 -5.51
C ALA A 27 -8.17 -0.96 -6.91
N GLU A 28 -8.06 -2.14 -7.50
CA GLU A 28 -8.71 -2.51 -8.76
C GLU A 28 -10.25 -2.31 -8.69
N ARG A 29 -10.91 -2.89 -7.68
CA ARG A 29 -12.37 -2.78 -7.51
C ARG A 29 -12.87 -1.35 -7.31
N TYR A 30 -12.03 -0.48 -6.76
CA TYR A 30 -12.34 0.94 -6.53
C TYR A 30 -11.81 1.86 -7.63
N GLY A 31 -11.56 1.30 -8.83
CA GLY A 31 -11.29 2.05 -10.05
C GLY A 31 -9.90 2.71 -10.08
N ALA A 32 -8.89 2.11 -9.46
CA ALA A 32 -7.52 2.51 -9.74
C ALA A 32 -7.19 2.19 -11.21
N GLU A 33 -6.52 3.13 -11.88
CA GLU A 33 -6.06 2.94 -13.25
C GLU A 33 -5.13 1.72 -13.35
N GLU A 34 -5.33 0.89 -14.38
CA GLU A 34 -4.54 -0.33 -14.59
C GLU A 34 -3.03 -0.01 -14.68
N GLU A 35 -2.66 1.12 -15.29
CA GLU A 35 -1.28 1.57 -15.39
C GLU A 35 -0.65 1.85 -14.01
N LYS A 36 -1.42 2.41 -13.05
CA LYS A 36 -0.97 2.59 -11.67
C LYS A 36 -0.85 1.26 -10.94
N LEU A 37 -1.82 0.35 -11.11
CA LEU A 37 -1.78 -0.98 -10.48
C LEU A 37 -0.56 -1.78 -10.94
N ALA A 38 -0.26 -1.76 -12.24
CA ALA A 38 0.89 -2.47 -12.82
C ALA A 38 2.26 -1.88 -12.41
N ASN A 39 2.30 -0.58 -12.10
CA ASN A 39 3.54 0.15 -11.83
C ASN A 39 3.64 0.69 -10.40
N ILE A 40 2.80 0.23 -9.47
CA ILE A 40 2.80 0.73 -8.09
C ILE A 40 4.13 0.50 -7.37
N CYS A 41 4.89 -0.54 -7.72
CA CYS A 41 6.24 -0.78 -7.21
C CYS A 41 7.28 0.24 -7.72
N HIS A 42 6.94 1.01 -8.75
CA HIS A 42 7.76 2.05 -9.37
C HIS A 42 7.12 3.43 -9.24
N TYR A 43 6.24 3.64 -8.26
CA TYR A 43 5.51 4.89 -8.09
C TYR A 43 6.41 6.12 -7.96
N THR A 44 7.66 5.94 -7.49
CA THR A 44 8.64 7.02 -7.30
C THR A 44 9.22 7.56 -8.60
N THR A 45 9.12 6.84 -9.73
CA THR A 45 9.65 7.26 -11.04
C THR A 45 8.66 7.17 -12.20
N HIS A 46 7.66 6.29 -12.13
CA HIS A 46 6.75 6.03 -13.25
C HIS A 46 5.75 7.16 -13.51
N ALA A 47 5.57 7.59 -14.76
CA ALA A 47 4.79 8.80 -15.13
C ALA A 47 3.31 8.77 -14.73
N ALA A 48 2.73 7.58 -14.54
CA ALA A 48 1.34 7.41 -14.11
C ALA A 48 1.02 8.08 -12.76
N PHE A 49 2.01 8.35 -11.90
CA PHE A 49 1.81 8.93 -10.57
C PHE A 49 2.09 10.42 -10.55
N THR A 50 1.12 11.19 -10.07
CA THR A 50 1.28 12.64 -9.84
C THR A 50 2.16 12.92 -8.63
N ASP A 51 2.70 14.13 -8.52
CA ASP A 51 3.53 14.53 -7.38
C ASP A 51 2.76 14.46 -6.04
N ALA A 52 1.46 14.78 -6.06
CA ALA A 52 0.59 14.66 -4.89
C ALA A 52 0.44 13.21 -4.43
N GLU A 53 0.26 12.27 -5.37
CA GLU A 53 0.19 10.84 -5.06
C GLU A 53 1.52 10.32 -4.54
N ARG A 54 2.64 10.69 -5.17
CA ARG A 54 3.99 10.32 -4.71
C ARG A 54 4.23 10.79 -3.28
N ALA A 55 3.88 12.03 -2.94
CA ALA A 55 4.02 12.56 -1.59
C ALA A 55 3.24 11.73 -0.56
N ALA A 56 2.01 11.31 -0.88
CA ALA A 56 1.20 10.46 -0.01
C ALA A 56 1.78 9.04 0.13
N LEU A 57 2.29 8.46 -0.95
CA LEU A 57 2.91 7.13 -0.94
C LEU A 57 4.27 7.12 -0.22
N ASP A 58 5.09 8.16 -0.37
CA ASP A 58 6.34 8.33 0.37
C ASP A 58 6.08 8.44 1.88
N PHE A 59 5.06 9.23 2.26
CA PHE A 59 4.61 9.27 3.65
C PHE A 59 4.15 7.90 4.14
N ALA A 60 3.41 7.13 3.32
CA ALA A 60 2.99 5.77 3.66
C ALA A 60 4.17 4.81 3.88
N VAL A 61 5.20 4.86 3.03
CA VAL A 61 6.44 4.08 3.20
C VAL A 61 7.13 4.45 4.51
N ALA A 62 7.33 5.75 4.76
CA ALA A 62 8.04 6.22 5.95
C ALA A 62 7.29 5.89 7.25
N ALA A 63 5.98 6.14 7.28
CA ALA A 63 5.13 5.88 8.45
C ALA A 63 4.93 4.39 8.74
N SER A 64 5.06 3.53 7.72
CA SER A 64 4.98 2.06 7.86
C SER A 64 6.34 1.42 8.19
N SER A 65 7.42 2.19 8.22
CA SER A 65 8.75 1.70 8.57
C SER A 65 8.87 1.38 10.06
N VAL A 66 9.71 0.42 10.41
CA VAL A 66 10.08 0.10 11.80
C VAL A 66 11.60 0.18 11.92
N PRO A 67 12.17 1.21 12.60
CA PRO A 67 11.47 2.33 13.26
C PRO A 67 10.76 3.26 12.25
N ASN A 68 9.79 4.03 12.75
CA ASN A 68 9.08 5.03 11.94
C ASN A 68 10.08 6.04 11.37
N ALA A 69 10.03 6.27 10.06
CA ALA A 69 11.01 7.06 9.33
C ALA A 69 10.48 8.43 8.87
N VAL A 70 9.30 8.85 9.32
CA VAL A 70 8.73 10.17 8.98
C VAL A 70 9.64 11.27 9.54
N ASN A 71 10.03 12.20 8.66
CA ASN A 71 10.84 13.37 9.00
C ASN A 71 10.19 14.66 8.48
N SER A 72 10.79 15.81 8.81
CA SER A 72 10.26 17.13 8.42
C SER A 72 10.14 17.30 6.91
N SER A 73 11.12 16.84 6.13
CA SER A 73 11.11 16.93 4.66
C SER A 73 9.90 16.19 4.05
N ILE A 74 9.61 14.98 4.53
CA ILE A 74 8.43 14.21 4.10
C ILE A 74 7.14 14.95 4.46
N MET A 75 7.03 15.45 5.69
CA MET A 75 5.83 16.17 6.14
C MET A 75 5.62 17.48 5.40
N GLU A 76 6.69 18.24 5.15
CA GLU A 76 6.66 19.48 4.37
C GLU A 76 6.23 19.20 2.93
N ASN A 77 6.76 18.15 2.29
CA ASN A 77 6.36 17.77 0.94
C ASN A 77 4.89 17.34 0.89
N LEU A 78 4.43 16.55 1.86
CA LEU A 78 3.03 16.12 1.95
C LEU A 78 2.06 17.31 2.07
N ARG A 79 2.40 18.29 2.92
CA ARG A 79 1.62 19.52 3.15
C ARG A 79 1.55 20.45 1.94
N ARG A 80 2.39 20.27 0.91
CA ARG A 80 2.26 21.02 -0.35
C ARG A 80 1.01 20.63 -1.14
N TYR A 81 0.49 19.42 -0.94
CA TYR A 81 -0.58 18.85 -1.75
C TYR A 81 -1.83 18.47 -0.95
N TRP A 82 -1.68 18.21 0.35
CA TRP A 82 -2.76 17.70 1.20
C TRP A 82 -2.93 18.58 2.44
N ASN A 83 -4.18 18.85 2.81
CA ASN A 83 -4.49 19.57 4.04
C ASN A 83 -4.41 18.66 5.28
N ASP A 84 -4.41 19.25 6.47
CA ASP A 84 -4.25 18.50 7.73
C ASP A 84 -5.32 17.40 7.93
N GLY A 85 -6.57 17.65 7.52
CA GLY A 85 -7.65 16.65 7.58
C GLY A 85 -7.39 15.46 6.65
N GLU A 86 -6.97 15.72 5.41
CA GLU A 86 -6.62 14.66 4.45
C GLU A 86 -5.39 13.86 4.91
N ILE A 87 -4.40 14.52 5.52
CA ILE A 87 -3.22 13.86 6.10
C ILE A 87 -3.64 12.92 7.25
N VAL A 88 -4.57 13.35 8.11
CA VAL A 88 -5.13 12.49 9.16
C VAL A 88 -5.84 11.27 8.56
N GLU A 89 -6.60 11.43 7.47
CA GLU A 89 -7.23 10.30 6.79
C GLU A 89 -6.20 9.33 6.18
N ILE A 90 -5.14 9.85 5.56
CA ILE A 90 -4.02 9.06 5.02
C ILE A 90 -3.36 8.26 6.15
N LEU A 91 -3.03 8.91 7.27
CA LEU A 91 -2.44 8.27 8.43
C LEU A 91 -3.39 7.25 9.08
N GLY A 92 -4.70 7.50 9.04
CA GLY A 92 -5.72 6.55 9.48
C GLY A 92 -5.68 5.25 8.70
N VAL A 93 -5.55 5.33 7.36
CA VAL A 93 -5.38 4.15 6.51
C VAL A 93 -4.07 3.42 6.85
N ILE A 94 -2.96 4.14 6.96
CA ILE A 94 -1.64 3.55 7.28
C ILE A 94 -1.69 2.83 8.63
N SER A 95 -2.27 3.47 9.65
CA SER A 95 -2.41 2.90 11.00
C SER A 95 -3.28 1.65 11.00
N LEU A 96 -4.40 1.65 10.27
CA LEU A 96 -5.26 0.49 10.11
C LEU A 96 -4.50 -0.68 9.48
N PHE A 97 -3.72 -0.43 8.43
CA PHE A 97 -2.89 -1.48 7.84
C PHE A 97 -1.71 -1.88 8.74
N GLY A 98 -1.17 -0.97 9.56
CA GLY A 98 -0.24 -1.34 10.62
C GLY A 98 -0.82 -2.35 11.62
N TYR A 99 -2.12 -2.26 11.93
CA TYR A 99 -2.83 -3.27 12.73
C TYR A 99 -3.07 -4.55 11.93
N LEU A 100 -3.69 -4.45 10.75
CA LEU A 100 -4.08 -5.60 9.92
C LEU A 100 -2.90 -6.42 9.43
N ASN A 101 -1.78 -5.78 9.08
CA ASN A 101 -0.55 -6.45 8.66
C ASN A 101 -0.04 -7.34 9.79
N ARG A 102 0.05 -6.81 11.02
CA ARG A 102 0.48 -7.60 12.18
C ARG A 102 -0.50 -8.74 12.45
N TRP A 103 -1.79 -8.44 12.45
CA TRP A 103 -2.83 -9.44 12.72
C TRP A 103 -2.79 -10.60 11.73
N ASN A 104 -2.98 -10.34 10.44
CA ASN A 104 -3.11 -11.40 9.44
C ASN A 104 -1.80 -12.18 9.28
N ASP A 105 -0.68 -11.48 9.34
CA ASP A 105 0.62 -12.12 9.22
C ASP A 105 0.94 -13.00 10.44
N SER A 106 0.64 -12.55 11.66
CA SER A 106 0.81 -13.38 12.86
C SER A 106 -0.15 -14.57 12.91
N MET A 107 -1.40 -14.38 12.48
CA MET A 107 -2.41 -15.44 12.50
C MET A 107 -2.29 -16.43 11.34
N GLY A 108 -1.48 -16.12 10.32
CA GLY A 108 -1.35 -16.97 9.13
C GLY A 108 -2.68 -17.12 8.39
N THR A 109 -3.52 -16.09 8.36
CA THR A 109 -4.88 -16.15 7.80
C THR A 109 -4.87 -16.68 6.37
N THR A 110 -5.61 -17.75 6.11
CA THR A 110 -5.71 -18.35 4.77
C THR A 110 -6.24 -17.34 3.76
N MET A 111 -5.57 -17.23 2.61
CA MET A 111 -5.91 -16.25 1.59
C MET A 111 -6.97 -16.77 0.62
N GLU A 112 -7.96 -15.94 0.34
CA GLU A 112 -9.04 -16.26 -0.57
C GLU A 112 -8.59 -16.23 -2.04
N GLN A 113 -9.20 -17.08 -2.86
CA GLN A 113 -8.81 -17.26 -4.27
C GLN A 113 -8.80 -15.95 -5.08
N GLY A 114 -9.75 -15.05 -4.82
CA GLY A 114 -9.82 -13.77 -5.52
C GLY A 114 -8.63 -12.85 -5.21
N ALA A 115 -8.13 -12.87 -3.98
CA ALA A 115 -6.95 -12.11 -3.59
C ALA A 115 -5.69 -12.73 -4.21
N ILE A 116 -5.58 -14.07 -4.22
CA ILE A 116 -4.48 -14.78 -4.90
C ILE A 116 -4.43 -14.39 -6.39
N GLN A 117 -5.56 -14.43 -7.09
CA GLN A 117 -5.64 -14.07 -8.51
C GLN A 117 -5.21 -12.62 -8.77
N ALA A 118 -5.61 -11.67 -7.91
CA ALA A 118 -5.17 -10.28 -8.02
C ALA A 118 -3.66 -10.12 -7.79
N GLY A 119 -3.11 -10.86 -6.82
CA GLY A 119 -1.67 -10.94 -6.59
C GLY A 119 -0.93 -11.47 -7.81
N GLU A 120 -1.38 -12.57 -8.41
CA GLU A 120 -0.79 -13.11 -9.64
C GLU A 120 -0.90 -12.13 -10.82
N LYS A 121 -2.03 -11.44 -10.96
CA LYS A 121 -2.24 -10.47 -12.05
C LYS A 121 -1.26 -9.29 -11.95
N HIS A 122 -1.18 -8.66 -10.77
CA HIS A 122 -0.51 -7.36 -10.62
C HIS A 122 0.87 -7.44 -9.98
N LEU A 123 1.14 -8.45 -9.16
CA LEU A 123 2.30 -8.51 -8.28
C LEU A 123 3.30 -9.62 -8.64
N LYS A 124 3.00 -10.54 -9.56
CA LYS A 124 3.88 -11.67 -9.92
C LYS A 124 5.32 -11.28 -10.27
N ASN A 125 5.52 -10.07 -10.80
CA ASN A 125 6.84 -9.55 -11.16
C ASN A 125 7.57 -8.86 -9.98
N TYR A 126 6.96 -8.84 -8.78
CA TYR A 126 7.37 -8.05 -7.63
C TYR A 126 7.32 -8.84 -6.31
N ASP A 127 8.07 -9.94 -6.26
CA ASP A 127 8.23 -10.79 -5.07
C ASP A 127 6.88 -11.19 -4.43
N TRP A 128 6.05 -11.81 -5.26
CA TRP A 128 4.72 -12.26 -4.90
C TRP A 128 4.69 -13.78 -4.70
N SER A 129 4.09 -14.20 -3.58
CA SER A 129 3.70 -15.57 -3.30
C SER A 129 2.65 -15.54 -2.19
N PRO A 130 1.64 -16.44 -2.21
CA PRO A 130 0.73 -16.61 -1.08
C PRO A 130 1.45 -16.94 0.24
N GLY A 131 2.65 -17.53 0.16
CA GLY A 131 3.48 -17.86 1.31
C GLY A 131 2.73 -18.72 2.32
N LYS A 132 2.83 -18.36 3.61
CA LYS A 132 2.14 -19.06 4.72
C LYS A 132 0.61 -18.98 4.67
N HIS A 133 0.04 -18.19 3.77
CA HIS A 133 -1.41 -18.02 3.64
C HIS A 133 -2.04 -19.00 2.64
N SER A 134 -1.28 -19.99 2.13
CA SER A 134 -1.72 -20.93 1.10
C SER A 134 -2.63 -22.07 1.57
N SER A 135 -2.81 -22.25 2.88
CA SER A 135 -3.50 -23.39 3.49
C SER A 135 -4.42 -22.98 4.64
#